data_AF-A0A957R4Y0-F1
#
_entry.id   AF-A0A957R4Y0-F1
#
_cell.length_a   1.000
_cell.length_b   1.000
_cell.length_c   1.000
_cell.angle_alpha   90.00
_cell.angle_beta   90.00
_cell.angle_gamma   90.00
#
_symmetry.space_group_name_H-M   'P 1'
#
loop_
_entity.id
_entity.type
_entity.pdbx_description
1 polymer ?
#
loop_
_entity_poly.entity_id
_entity_poly.type
_entity_poly.pdbx_seq_one_letter_code
_entity_poly.pdbx_strand_id
1 'polypeptide(L)'
;MTQIGDIFLHKLNLAFETITQPDGTPYTPEDVMVETRQGISGSYLRRLRSGHINNPTIQIVGELSRFFQVPPSYFLEAEAEIPEQTQLQIEEITDLLTTLSAKELAVVKKQIELIHSLRDRD
;
A
#
# COMPACT_ATOMS: atom_id res chain seq x y z
N MET A 1 -7.45 17.52 -17.62
CA MET A 1 -8.11 17.50 -16.29
C MET A 1 -8.36 16.04 -15.97
N THR A 2 -7.48 15.41 -15.21
CA THR A 2 -7.63 13.99 -14.83
C THR A 2 -8.77 13.88 -13.83
N GLN A 3 -9.81 13.08 -14.11
CA GLN A 3 -10.89 12.87 -13.14
C GLN A 3 -10.34 12.08 -11.95
N ILE A 4 -10.86 12.35 -10.75
CA ILE A 4 -10.51 11.61 -9.52
C ILE A 4 -10.68 10.10 -9.71
N GLY A 5 -11.66 9.67 -10.52
CA GLY A 5 -11.86 8.25 -10.85
C GLY A 5 -10.70 7.62 -11.64
N ASP A 6 -10.02 8.39 -12.50
CA ASP A 6 -8.85 7.90 -13.26
C ASP A 6 -7.63 7.75 -12.35
N ILE A 7 -7.46 8.68 -11.41
CA ILE A 7 -6.41 8.61 -10.37
C ILE A 7 -6.62 7.35 -9.52
N PHE A 8 -7.84 7.14 -9.02
CA PHE A 8 -8.18 5.97 -8.22
C PHE A 8 -7.88 4.67 -8.97
N LEU A 9 -8.35 4.56 -10.22
CA LEU A 9 -8.13 3.39 -11.06
C LEU A 9 -6.64 3.07 -11.24
N HIS A 10 -5.85 4.10 -11.56
CA HIS A 10 -4.42 3.96 -11.76
C HIS A 10 -3.71 3.50 -10.47
N LYS A 11 -3.98 4.18 -9.34
CA LYS A 11 -3.42 3.86 -8.03
C LYS A 11 -3.81 2.47 -7.54
N LEU A 12 -5.05 2.05 -7.78
CA LEU A 12 -5.50 0.70 -7.45
C LEU A 12 -4.70 -0.35 -8.20
N ASN A 13 -4.55 -0.20 -9.52
CA ASN A 13 -3.78 -1.17 -10.30
C ASN A 13 -2.30 -1.16 -9.93
N LEU A 14 -1.71 0.01 -9.69
CA LEU A 14 -0.33 0.14 -9.24
C LEU A 14 -0.08 -0.55 -7.89
N ALA A 15 -1.01 -0.43 -6.94
CA ALA A 15 -0.91 -1.13 -5.66
C ALA A 15 -0.91 -2.66 -5.83
N PHE A 16 -1.75 -3.18 -6.71
CA PHE A 16 -1.77 -4.62 -7.03
C PHE A 16 -0.53 -5.12 -7.79
N GLU A 17 0.16 -4.24 -8.51
CA GLU A 17 1.38 -4.57 -9.25
C GLU A 17 2.64 -4.53 -8.38
N THR A 18 2.68 -3.61 -7.41
CA THR A 18 3.88 -3.33 -6.61
C THR A 18 3.87 -3.99 -5.23
N ILE A 19 2.69 -4.21 -4.64
CA ILE A 19 2.55 -4.82 -3.32
C ILE A 19 2.23 -6.30 -3.50
N THR A 20 3.17 -7.14 -3.08
CA THR A 20 3.08 -8.59 -3.21
C THR A 20 2.84 -9.27 -1.87
N GLN A 21 2.43 -10.53 -1.93
CA GLN A 21 2.39 -11.45 -0.81
C GLN A 21 3.79 -11.65 -0.20
N PRO A 22 3.89 -12.20 1.03
CA PRO A 22 5.18 -12.48 1.66
C PRO A 22 6.10 -13.42 0.86
N ASP A 23 5.53 -14.24 -0.02
CA ASP A 23 6.27 -15.13 -0.92
C ASP A 23 6.66 -14.49 -2.27
N GLY A 24 6.32 -13.20 -2.46
CA GLY A 24 6.59 -12.45 -3.68
C GLY A 24 5.54 -12.61 -4.78
N THR A 25 4.47 -13.38 -4.56
CA THR A 25 3.40 -13.52 -5.56
C THR A 25 2.45 -12.32 -5.54
N PRO A 26 1.87 -11.90 -6.68
CA PRO A 26 0.91 -10.79 -6.70
C PRO A 26 -0.37 -11.13 -5.92
N TYR A 27 -1.00 -10.12 -5.33
CA TYR A 27 -2.34 -10.28 -4.76
C TYR A 27 -3.42 -10.36 -5.84
N THR A 28 -4.42 -11.19 -5.60
CA THR A 28 -5.63 -11.33 -6.42
C THR A 28 -6.83 -10.62 -5.78
N PRO A 29 -7.88 -10.29 -6.55
CA PRO A 29 -9.14 -9.80 -5.99
C PRO A 29 -9.75 -10.73 -4.93
N GLU A 30 -9.53 -12.04 -5.07
CA GLU A 30 -9.99 -13.05 -4.12
C GLU A 30 -9.24 -12.97 -2.79
N ASP A 31 -7.93 -12.69 -2.81
CA ASP A 31 -7.14 -12.50 -1.59
C ASP A 31 -7.64 -11.29 -0.79
N VAL A 32 -7.91 -10.17 -1.47
CA VAL A 32 -8.50 -8.98 -0.82
C VAL A 32 -9.86 -9.30 -0.21
N MET A 33 -10.70 -10.04 -0.92
CA MET A 33 -12.02 -10.44 -0.43
C MET A 33 -11.92 -11.31 0.82
N VAL A 34 -10.99 -12.26 0.86
CA VAL A 34 -10.77 -13.13 2.03
C VAL A 34 -10.27 -12.31 3.22
N GLU A 35 -9.25 -11.47 3.02
CA GLU A 35 -8.62 -10.70 4.09
C GLU A 35 -9.54 -9.62 4.67
N THR A 36 -10.38 -9.00 3.81
CA THR A 36 -11.42 -8.05 4.24
C THR A 36 -12.66 -8.74 4.82
N ARG A 37 -12.66 -10.07 4.97
CA ARG A 37 -13.80 -10.87 5.47
C ARG A 37 -15.09 -10.59 4.69
N GLN A 38 -14.99 -10.55 3.37
CA GLN A 38 -16.07 -10.19 2.42
C GLN A 38 -16.57 -8.74 2.52
N GLY A 39 -15.82 -7.83 3.13
CA GLY A 39 -16.11 -6.39 3.08
C GLY A 39 -16.06 -5.83 1.64
N ILE A 40 -15.19 -6.42 0.80
CA ILE A 40 -15.17 -6.17 -0.64
C ILE A 40 -15.30 -7.50 -1.39
N SER A 41 -16.24 -7.58 -2.35
CA SER A 41 -16.34 -8.76 -3.21
C SER A 41 -15.30 -8.75 -4.33
N GLY A 42 -14.78 -9.93 -4.69
CA GLY A 42 -13.81 -10.07 -5.79
C GLY A 42 -14.38 -9.59 -7.14
N SER A 43 -15.66 -9.79 -7.40
CA SER A 43 -16.33 -9.31 -8.62
C SER A 43 -16.40 -7.78 -8.68
N TYR A 44 -16.65 -7.12 -7.56
CA TYR A 44 -16.63 -5.66 -7.48
C TYR A 44 -15.21 -5.11 -7.71
N LEU A 45 -14.19 -5.75 -7.12
CA LEU A 45 -12.79 -5.38 -7.36
C LEU A 45 -12.38 -5.50 -8.82
N ARG A 46 -12.77 -6.58 -9.51
CA ARG A 46 -12.49 -6.73 -10.95
C ARG A 46 -13.12 -5.59 -11.77
N ARG A 47 -14.31 -5.12 -11.40
CA ARG A 47 -14.97 -3.97 -12.05
C ARG A 47 -14.28 -2.65 -11.73
N LEU A 48 -13.80 -2.46 -10.49
CA LEU A 48 -12.98 -1.31 -10.12
C LEU A 48 -11.68 -1.28 -10.93
N ARG A 49 -10.94 -2.38 -10.96
CA ARG A 49 -9.63 -2.49 -11.64
C ARG A 49 -9.68 -2.34 -13.16
N SER A 50 -10.82 -2.66 -13.76
CA SER A 50 -11.05 -2.47 -15.19
C SER A 50 -11.60 -1.08 -15.54
N GLY A 51 -11.88 -0.24 -14.54
CA GLY A 51 -12.44 1.10 -14.76
C GLY A 51 -13.94 1.12 -15.08
N HIS A 52 -14.62 -0.04 -15.11
CA HIS A 52 -16.07 -0.12 -15.31
C HIS A 52 -16.85 0.60 -14.19
N ILE A 53 -16.28 0.63 -12.99
CA ILE A 53 -16.69 1.52 -11.90
C ILE A 53 -15.42 2.22 -11.44
N ASN A 54 -15.46 3.54 -11.27
CA ASN A 54 -14.31 4.34 -10.85
C ASN A 54 -14.62 5.28 -9.67
N ASN A 55 -15.81 5.18 -9.07
CA ASN A 55 -16.24 5.97 -7.92
C ASN A 55 -16.60 5.06 -6.73
N PRO A 56 -15.59 4.48 -6.04
CA PRO A 56 -15.81 3.68 -4.84
C PRO A 56 -16.33 4.53 -3.67
N THR A 57 -16.97 3.89 -2.70
CA THR A 57 -17.32 4.57 -1.45
C THR A 57 -16.09 4.74 -0.55
N ILE A 58 -16.15 5.69 0.40
CA ILE A 58 -15.08 5.91 1.39
C ILE A 58 -14.79 4.63 2.19
N GLN A 59 -15.81 3.83 2.47
CA GLN A 59 -15.62 2.55 3.17
C GLN A 59 -14.73 1.59 2.37
N ILE A 60 -14.98 1.45 1.06
CA ILE A 60 -14.17 0.61 0.17
C ILE A 60 -12.73 1.13 0.10
N VAL A 61 -12.55 2.44 -0.02
CA VAL A 61 -11.22 3.06 0.00
C VAL A 61 -10.49 2.72 1.30
N GLY A 62 -11.18 2.81 2.46
CA GLY A 62 -10.62 2.45 3.75
C GLY A 62 -10.25 0.97 3.88
N GLU A 63 -11.07 0.07 3.33
CA GLU A 63 -10.78 -1.37 3.31
C GLU A 63 -9.56 -1.70 2.44
N LEU A 64 -9.45 -1.09 1.26
CA LEU A 64 -8.28 -1.22 0.40
C LEU A 64 -7.02 -0.63 1.02
N SER A 65 -7.14 0.51 1.68
CA SER A 65 -6.04 1.17 2.40
C SER A 65 -5.48 0.28 3.50
N ARG A 66 -6.36 -0.33 4.29
CA ARG A 66 -5.96 -1.29 5.33
C ARG A 66 -5.29 -2.54 4.74
N PHE A 67 -5.85 -3.08 3.66
CA PHE A 67 -5.30 -4.27 3.00
C PHE A 67 -3.90 -4.03 2.45
N PHE A 68 -3.71 -2.95 1.68
CA PHE A 68 -2.43 -2.60 1.06
C PHE A 68 -1.48 -1.88 2.01
N GLN A 69 -1.89 -1.60 3.25
CA GLN A 69 -1.12 -0.87 4.26
C GLN A 69 -0.64 0.51 3.75
N VAL A 70 -1.49 1.19 2.99
CA VAL A 70 -1.26 2.56 2.48
C VAL A 70 -2.26 3.54 3.11
N PRO A 71 -1.94 4.84 3.22
CA PRO A 71 -2.92 5.83 3.68
C PRO A 71 -4.06 6.01 2.66
N PRO A 72 -5.30 6.34 3.08
CA PRO A 72 -6.41 6.57 2.15
C PRO A 72 -6.18 7.66 1.10
N SER A 73 -5.37 8.68 1.42
CA SER A 73 -4.97 9.74 0.49
C SER A 73 -4.26 9.20 -0.75
N TYR A 74 -3.55 8.06 -0.64
CA TYR A 74 -2.86 7.42 -1.76
C TYR A 74 -3.78 7.18 -2.97
N PHE A 75 -5.05 6.83 -2.72
CA PHE A 75 -6.02 6.52 -3.76
C PHE A 75 -6.77 7.74 -4.30
N LEU A 76 -6.66 8.89 -3.63
CA LEU A 76 -7.48 10.08 -3.89
C LEU A 76 -6.65 11.25 -4.44
N GLU A 77 -5.37 11.29 -4.12
CA GLU A 77 -4.46 12.36 -4.53
C GLU A 77 -3.71 11.94 -5.80
N ALA A 78 -3.66 12.86 -6.77
CA ALA A 78 -2.64 12.78 -7.80
C ALA A 78 -1.27 12.85 -7.13
N GLU A 79 -0.28 12.10 -7.64
CA GLU A 79 1.10 12.08 -7.13
C GLU A 79 1.49 13.48 -6.64
N ALA A 80 1.58 13.64 -5.32
CA ALA A 80 2.12 14.86 -4.76
C ALA A 80 3.60 14.88 -5.17
N GLU A 81 4.11 16.04 -5.58
CA GLU A 81 5.55 16.22 -5.70
C GLU A 81 6.15 15.85 -4.35
N ILE A 82 6.91 14.75 -4.32
CA ILE A 82 7.67 14.37 -3.13
C ILE A 82 8.67 15.49 -2.93
N PRO A 83 8.67 16.18 -1.78
CA PRO A 83 9.65 17.21 -1.52
C PRO A 83 11.05 16.64 -1.74
N GLU A 84 11.93 17.38 -2.42
CA GLU A 84 13.27 16.93 -2.77
C GLU A 84 14.02 16.34 -1.56
N GLN A 85 13.84 16.94 -0.38
CA GLN A 85 14.41 16.44 0.88
C GLN A 85 13.93 15.04 1.26
N THR A 86 12.64 14.74 1.06
CA THR A 86 12.07 13.41 1.30
C THR A 86 12.56 12.41 0.26
N GLN A 87 12.71 12.83 -1.00
CA GLN A 87 13.24 12.00 -2.07
C GLN A 87 14.70 11.57 -1.77
N LEU A 88 15.54 12.52 -1.34
CA LEU A 88 16.92 12.24 -0.94
C LEU A 88 17.00 11.28 0.25
N GLN A 89 16.12 11.41 1.24
CA GLN A 89 16.03 10.48 2.36
C GLN A 89 15.64 9.06 1.93
N ILE A 90 14.71 8.94 0.98
CA ILE A 90 14.32 7.64 0.42
C ILE A 90 15.50 6.98 -0.30
N GLU A 91 16.25 7.73 -1.10
CA GLU A 91 17.44 7.23 -1.80
C GLU A 91 18.53 6.78 -0.82
N GLU A 92 18.81 7.58 0.22
CA GLU A 92 19.77 7.22 1.27
C GLU A 92 19.37 5.91 1.97
N ILE A 93 18.10 5.77 2.37
CA ILE A 93 17.60 4.54 3.00
C ILE A 93 17.71 3.36 2.03
N THR A 94 17.40 3.56 0.75
CA THR A 94 17.46 2.49 -0.25
C THR A 94 18.89 1.98 -0.43
N ASP A 95 19.87 2.87 -0.50
CA ASP A 95 21.29 2.51 -0.58
C ASP A 95 21.74 1.71 0.65
N LEU A 96 21.36 2.16 1.85
CA LEU A 96 21.61 1.43 3.10
C LEU A 96 20.98 0.02 3.10
N LEU A 97 19.76 -0.13 2.57
CA LEU A 97 19.11 -1.44 2.49
C LEU A 97 19.83 -2.41 1.54
N THR A 98 20.49 -1.91 0.50
CA THR A 98 21.26 -2.74 -0.45
C THR A 98 22.64 -3.13 0.06
N THR A 99 23.19 -2.39 1.04
CA THR A 99 24.52 -2.63 1.60
C THR A 99 24.49 -3.50 2.86
N LEU A 100 23.37 -3.56 3.58
CA LEU A 100 23.22 -4.34 4.80
C LEU A 100 22.98 -5.83 4.52
N SER A 101 23.63 -6.68 5.32
CA SER A 101 23.39 -8.13 5.28
C SER A 101 22.03 -8.50 5.88
N ALA A 102 21.48 -9.65 5.49
CA ALA A 102 20.20 -10.15 6.00
C ALA A 102 20.15 -10.26 7.54
N LYS A 103 21.29 -10.53 8.18
CA LYS A 103 21.39 -10.60 9.64
C LYS A 103 21.25 -9.22 10.28
N GLU A 104 21.84 -8.19 9.68
CA GLU A 104 21.77 -6.82 10.18
C GLU A 104 20.36 -6.25 10.04
N LEU A 105 19.69 -6.50 8.90
CA LEU A 105 18.29 -6.14 8.69
C LEU A 105 17.36 -6.79 9.72
N ALA A 106 17.59 -8.07 10.06
CA ALA A 106 16.82 -8.76 11.08
C ALA A 106 16.97 -8.13 12.48
N VAL A 107 18.17 -7.64 12.82
CA VAL A 107 18.42 -6.93 14.08
C VAL A 107 17.67 -5.60 14.11
N VAL A 108 17.75 -4.81 13.04
CA VAL A 108 17.05 -3.52 12.93
C VAL A 108 15.55 -3.70 13.05
N LYS A 109 14.97 -4.69 12.37
CA LYS A 109 13.54 -5.02 12.47
C LYS A 109 13.12 -5.29 13.92
N LYS A 110 13.89 -6.09 14.64
CA LYS A 110 13.63 -6.42 16.05
C LYS A 110 13.72 -5.20 16.97
N GLN A 111 14.61 -4.26 16.69
CA GLN A 111 14.71 -3.00 17.43
C GLN A 111 13.50 -2.09 17.19
N ILE A 112 13.03 -1.96 15.94
CA ILE A 112 11.83 -1.19 15.61
C ILE A 112 10.59 -1.77 16.30
N GLU A 113 10.42 -3.10 16.25
CA GLU A 113 9.34 -3.80 16.95
C GLU A 113 9.37 -3.53 18.46
N LEU A 114 10.55 -3.54 19.07
CA LEU A 114 10.72 -3.22 20.49
C LEU A 114 10.32 -1.76 20.77
N ILE A 115 10.76 -0.80 19.95
CA ILE A 115 10.43 0.62 20.11
C ILE A 115 8.92 0.84 20.03
N HIS A 116 8.23 0.24 19.06
CA HIS A 116 6.77 0.31 18.97
C HIS A 116 6.09 -0.30 20.21
N SER A 117 6.55 -1.46 20.67
CA SER A 117 6.00 -2.11 21.86
C SER A 117 6.15 -1.31 23.15
N LEU A 118 7.17 -0.44 23.23
CA LEU A 118 7.39 0.45 24.35
C LEU A 118 6.51 1.71 24.26
N ARG A 119 6.25 2.20 23.04
CA ARG A 119 5.41 3.39 22.81
C ARG A 119 3.92 3.14 23.07
N ASP A 120 3.45 1.91 22.87
CA ASP A 120 2.05 1.52 23.08
C ASP A 120 1.72 1.16 24.55
N ARG A 121 2.69 1.30 25.46
CA ARG A 121 2.54 0.98 26.91
C ARG A 121 2.25 2.20 27.79
N ASP A 122 2.33 3.41 27.23
CA ASP A 122 1.98 4.68 27.89
C ASP A 122 0.62 5.20 27.37
#